data_AF-A0A124I4A3-F1
#
_entry.id   AF-A0A124I4A3-F1
#
_cell.length_a   1.000
_cell.length_b   1.000
_cell.length_c   1.000
_cell.angle_alpha   90.00
_cell.angle_beta   90.00
_cell.angle_gamma   90.00
#
_symmetry.space_group_name_H-M   'P 1'
#
loop_
_entity.id
_entity.type
_entity.pdbx_description
1 polymer ?
#
loop_
_entity_poly.entity_id
_entity_poly.type
_entity_poly.pdbx_seq_one_letter_code
_entity_poly.pdbx_strand_id
1 'polypeptide(L)'
;MLRASEGPVTEFRHRAVTWRAIARAWPGWDLRWTYDGPADPRRRLGLDPAEVRERDRKVYPAPSLGPDDEEFLERDPLVTAVTVGDRRRHLLAAIDDHPVTEGPALLDRPADAHDHGRCTVAAGAGVHLDPVRRRVGWWTMSAAAEAGEMGARRPGWTVECRQDRWEEHARAAPGLLLPPRVNPEQALAELREDAVECTGRRGPRSPGGRRHFRHTP
;
A
#
# COMPACT_ATOMS: atom_id res chain seq x y z
N MET A 1 -19.55 -4.36 2.90
CA MET A 1 -18.09 -4.42 2.73
C MET A 1 -17.54 -3.03 3.02
N LEU A 2 -16.70 -2.88 4.06
CA LEU A 2 -16.02 -1.62 4.35
C LEU A 2 -14.77 -1.56 3.44
N ARG A 3 -14.64 -0.49 2.63
CA ARG A 3 -13.41 -0.21 1.89
C ARG A 3 -12.79 1.03 2.51
N ALA A 4 -11.57 0.90 2.98
CA ALA A 4 -10.76 2.02 3.43
C ALA A 4 -9.44 1.95 2.65
N SER A 5 -9.21 2.93 1.80
CA SER A 5 -8.01 3.09 0.98
C SER A 5 -7.01 4.08 1.59
N GLU A 6 -7.36 4.67 2.74
CA GLU A 6 -6.65 5.76 3.41
C GLU A 6 -6.75 5.61 4.93
N GLY A 7 -5.88 6.35 5.63
CA GLY A 7 -5.88 6.48 7.09
C GLY A 7 -5.22 5.31 7.82
N PRO A 8 -5.56 5.07 9.11
CA PRO A 8 -4.87 4.12 9.97
C PRO A 8 -4.87 2.66 9.50
N VAL A 9 -5.68 2.32 8.49
CA VAL A 9 -5.66 1.00 7.86
C VAL A 9 -4.50 0.83 6.88
N THR A 10 -3.96 1.90 6.29
CA THR A 10 -2.89 1.86 5.28
C THR A 10 -1.55 2.37 5.81
N GLU A 11 -1.51 2.92 7.03
CA GLU A 11 -0.30 3.40 7.69
C GLU A 11 0.48 2.26 8.38
N PHE A 12 1.80 2.23 8.18
CA PHE A 12 2.70 1.22 8.75
C PHE A 12 2.55 1.07 10.25
N ARG A 13 2.55 2.19 10.98
CA ARG A 13 2.45 2.23 12.45
C ARG A 13 1.12 1.68 12.97
N HIS A 14 0.03 1.86 12.23
CA HIS A 14 -1.32 1.58 12.70
C HIS A 14 -1.87 0.24 12.17
N ARG A 15 -1.35 -0.26 11.05
CA ARG A 15 -1.86 -1.43 10.33
C ARG A 15 -2.22 -2.61 11.24
N ALA A 16 -1.29 -3.04 12.09
CA ALA A 16 -1.48 -4.19 12.97
C ALA A 16 -2.48 -3.94 14.11
N VAL A 17 -2.48 -2.76 14.73
CA VAL A 17 -3.41 -2.42 15.81
C VAL A 17 -4.82 -2.19 15.28
N THR A 18 -4.95 -1.57 14.11
CA THR A 18 -6.21 -1.39 13.39
C THR A 18 -6.84 -2.73 13.06
N TRP A 19 -6.06 -3.70 12.54
CA TRP A 19 -6.54 -5.05 12.29
C TRP A 19 -7.09 -5.71 13.56
N ARG A 20 -6.36 -5.62 14.67
CA ARG A 20 -6.80 -6.19 15.96
C ARG A 20 -8.09 -5.53 16.46
N ALA A 21 -8.22 -4.22 16.31
CA ALA A 21 -9.43 -3.49 16.69
C ALA A 21 -10.64 -3.93 15.88
N ILE A 22 -10.49 -4.08 14.55
CA ILE A 22 -11.55 -4.58 13.67
C ILE A 22 -11.88 -6.04 14.03
N ALA A 23 -10.90 -6.92 14.19
CA ALA A 23 -11.13 -8.31 14.58
C ALA A 23 -11.93 -8.46 15.88
N ARG A 24 -11.69 -7.57 16.85
CA ARG A 24 -12.44 -7.55 18.12
C ARG A 24 -13.86 -7.03 17.95
N ALA A 25 -14.10 -6.09 17.05
CA ALA A 25 -15.41 -5.50 16.81
C ALA A 25 -16.35 -6.42 15.99
N TRP A 26 -15.81 -7.38 15.23
CA TRP A 26 -16.57 -8.34 14.42
C TRP A 26 -16.24 -9.79 14.78
N PRO A 27 -16.60 -10.26 16.00
CA PRO A 27 -16.37 -11.64 16.38
C PRO A 27 -17.14 -12.61 15.48
N GLY A 28 -16.50 -13.72 15.10
CA GLY A 28 -17.08 -14.74 14.22
C GLY A 28 -17.03 -14.43 12.72
N TRP A 29 -16.49 -13.27 12.32
CA TRP A 29 -16.29 -12.94 10.91
C TRP A 29 -14.91 -13.36 10.42
N ASP A 30 -14.84 -13.87 9.18
CA ASP A 30 -13.59 -14.04 8.43
C ASP A 30 -13.20 -12.68 7.82
N LEU A 31 -12.23 -12.01 8.45
CA LEU A 31 -11.72 -10.74 7.98
C LEU A 31 -10.55 -10.96 7.04
N ARG A 32 -10.56 -10.24 5.91
CA ARG A 32 -9.47 -10.24 4.93
C ARG A 32 -9.27 -8.85 4.35
N TRP A 33 -8.02 -8.51 4.10
CA TRP A 33 -7.68 -7.37 3.25
C TRP A 33 -7.93 -7.71 1.78
N THR A 34 -8.29 -6.70 1.00
CA THR A 34 -8.48 -6.82 -0.46
C THR A 34 -7.29 -6.22 -1.18
N TYR A 35 -6.21 -6.98 -1.29
CA TYR A 35 -4.97 -6.50 -1.93
C TYR A 35 -5.14 -6.33 -3.44
N ASP A 36 -5.99 -7.13 -4.10
CA ASP A 36 -6.34 -6.96 -5.52
C ASP A 36 -7.54 -6.01 -5.69
N GLY A 37 -7.77 -5.16 -4.69
CA GLY A 37 -8.79 -4.13 -4.69
C GLY A 37 -10.20 -4.69 -4.96
N PRO A 38 -10.97 -4.09 -5.91
CA PRO A 38 -12.32 -4.54 -6.22
C PRO A 38 -12.43 -5.96 -6.80
N ALA A 39 -11.34 -6.55 -7.29
CA ALA A 39 -11.37 -7.88 -7.89
C ALA A 39 -11.51 -9.00 -6.83
N ASP A 40 -10.92 -8.82 -5.64
CA ASP A 40 -11.00 -9.80 -4.56
C ASP A 40 -12.43 -10.12 -4.10
N PRO A 41 -13.31 -9.13 -3.79
CA PRO A 41 -14.70 -9.44 -3.46
C PRO A 41 -15.44 -10.13 -4.60
N ARG A 42 -15.17 -9.76 -5.85
CA ARG A 42 -15.84 -10.37 -7.01
C ARG A 42 -15.48 -11.84 -7.13
N ARG A 43 -14.19 -12.18 -7.04
CA ARG A 43 -13.73 -13.58 -6.97
C ARG A 43 -14.41 -14.34 -5.84
N ARG A 44 -14.50 -13.74 -4.65
CA ARG A 44 -15.14 -14.38 -3.50
C ARG A 44 -16.62 -14.67 -3.70
N LEU A 45 -17.31 -13.80 -4.44
CA LEU A 45 -18.73 -13.91 -4.79
C LEU A 45 -18.98 -14.78 -6.04
N GLY A 46 -17.93 -15.32 -6.67
CA GLY A 46 -18.05 -16.09 -7.92
C GLY A 46 -18.37 -15.21 -9.14
N LEU A 47 -18.16 -13.90 -9.04
CA LEU A 47 -18.31 -12.94 -10.13
C LEU A 47 -16.99 -12.78 -10.89
N ASP A 48 -17.07 -12.45 -12.19
CA ASP A 48 -15.89 -12.24 -13.02
C ASP A 48 -15.08 -11.02 -12.53
N PRO A 49 -13.83 -11.17 -12.07
CA PRO A 49 -12.99 -10.04 -11.68
C PRO A 49 -12.57 -9.15 -12.87
N ALA A 50 -12.67 -9.62 -14.12
CA ALA A 50 -12.26 -8.85 -15.30
C ALA A 50 -13.09 -7.57 -15.49
N GLU A 51 -14.35 -7.54 -15.03
CA GLU A 51 -15.24 -6.36 -15.16
C GLU A 51 -14.78 -5.14 -14.37
N VAL A 52 -13.89 -5.30 -13.39
CA VAL A 52 -13.34 -4.19 -12.59
C VAL A 52 -11.85 -3.94 -12.88
N ARG A 53 -11.35 -4.50 -13.98
CA ARG A 53 -9.99 -4.29 -14.46
C ARG A 53 -9.94 -3.11 -15.41
N GLU A 54 -8.84 -2.38 -15.36
CA GLU A 54 -8.55 -1.29 -16.28
C GLU A 54 -7.32 -1.66 -17.10
N ARG A 55 -7.49 -2.66 -17.99
CA ARG A 55 -6.36 -3.28 -18.73
C ARG A 55 -5.55 -2.29 -19.56
N ASP A 56 -6.20 -1.23 -20.03
CA ASP A 56 -5.58 -0.19 -20.87
C ASP A 56 -5.20 1.06 -20.07
N ARG A 57 -5.20 0.99 -18.74
CA ARG A 57 -4.76 2.09 -17.89
C ARG A 57 -3.29 2.38 -18.13
N LYS A 58 -3.00 3.66 -18.39
CA LYS A 58 -1.64 4.19 -18.43
C LYS A 58 -0.98 4.04 -17.06
N VAL A 59 0.25 3.53 -17.04
CA VAL A 59 1.10 3.49 -15.84
C VAL A 59 1.76 4.85 -15.65
N TYR A 60 1.67 5.37 -14.43
CA TYR A 60 2.32 6.59 -13.98
C TYR A 60 3.42 6.23 -12.97
N PRO A 61 4.70 6.24 -13.40
CA PRO A 61 5.80 6.00 -12.49
C PRO A 61 5.87 7.11 -11.45
N ALA A 62 5.86 6.76 -10.17
CA ALA A 62 6.12 7.72 -9.10
C ALA A 62 7.49 8.39 -9.28
N PRO A 63 7.79 9.57 -8.72
CA PRO A 63 9.13 10.15 -8.73
C PRO A 63 10.11 9.43 -7.79
N SER A 64 11.41 9.53 -8.09
CA SER A 64 12.48 9.07 -7.20
C SER A 64 12.79 10.13 -6.16
N LEU A 65 12.96 9.72 -4.91
CA LEU A 65 13.29 10.61 -3.80
C LEU A 65 14.82 10.65 -3.62
N GLY A 66 15.38 11.86 -3.55
CA GLY A 66 16.71 12.16 -3.03
C GLY A 66 16.73 12.20 -1.50
N PRO A 67 17.89 12.45 -0.88
CA PRO A 67 18.05 12.39 0.59
C PRO A 67 17.38 13.54 1.34
N ASP A 68 17.15 14.68 0.69
CA ASP A 68 16.63 15.92 1.30
C ASP A 68 15.14 16.15 0.98
N ASP A 69 14.42 15.14 0.46
CA ASP A 69 13.00 15.25 0.16
C ASP A 69 12.15 15.49 1.41
N GLU A 70 11.22 16.44 1.32
CA GLU A 70 10.31 16.82 2.41
C GLU A 70 9.43 15.66 2.89
N GLU A 71 9.19 14.68 2.03
CA GLU A 71 8.48 13.43 2.36
C GLU A 71 9.05 12.76 3.62
N PHE A 72 10.37 12.84 3.85
CA PHE A 72 10.99 12.24 5.03
C PHE A 72 10.79 13.01 6.33
N LEU A 73 10.24 14.22 6.27
CA LEU A 73 9.83 15.00 7.44
C LEU A 73 8.47 14.53 7.98
N GLU A 74 7.71 13.80 7.16
CA GLU A 74 6.43 13.26 7.56
C GLU A 74 6.57 12.09 8.54
N ARG A 75 5.60 11.98 9.44
CA ARG A 75 5.56 10.92 10.43
C ARG A 75 5.29 9.55 9.81
N ASP A 76 4.52 9.52 8.72
CA ASP A 76 4.16 8.33 7.94
C ASP A 76 4.42 8.62 6.46
N PRO A 77 5.70 8.62 6.07
CA PRO A 77 6.08 9.03 4.74
C PRO A 77 5.49 8.08 3.70
N LEU A 78 4.86 8.66 2.67
CA LEU A 78 4.38 7.99 1.46
C LEU A 78 5.58 7.57 0.62
N VAL A 79 6.22 6.49 1.06
CA VAL A 79 7.45 5.96 0.46
C VAL A 79 7.26 4.50 0.05
N THR A 80 7.74 4.18 -1.15
CA THR A 80 7.94 2.82 -1.63
C THR A 80 9.43 2.48 -1.64
N ALA A 81 9.81 1.41 -0.92
CA ALA A 81 11.18 0.93 -0.90
C ALA A 81 11.46 0.01 -2.10
N VAL A 82 12.45 0.34 -2.93
CA VAL A 82 12.90 -0.50 -4.05
C VAL A 82 14.31 -1.00 -3.78
N THR A 83 14.50 -2.32 -3.76
CA THR A 83 15.82 -2.95 -3.64
C THR A 83 16.16 -3.73 -4.90
N VAL A 84 17.43 -3.71 -5.30
CA VAL A 84 17.96 -4.48 -6.44
C VAL A 84 19.13 -5.33 -5.96
N GLY A 85 18.95 -6.64 -6.02
CA GLY A 85 19.88 -7.61 -5.45
C GLY A 85 20.13 -7.33 -3.97
N ASP A 86 21.38 -7.48 -3.55
CA ASP A 86 21.83 -7.31 -2.17
C ASP A 86 22.54 -5.96 -1.91
N ARG A 87 22.57 -5.04 -2.88
CA ARG A 87 23.46 -3.87 -2.79
C ARG A 87 22.81 -2.50 -2.93
N ARG A 88 21.70 -2.39 -3.64
CA ARG A 88 21.13 -1.08 -3.99
C ARG A 88 19.76 -0.90 -3.40
N ARG A 89 19.53 0.31 -2.86
CA ARG A 89 18.22 0.71 -2.34
C ARG A 89 17.87 2.11 -2.80
N HIS A 90 16.68 2.22 -3.40
CA HIS A 90 16.10 3.48 -3.85
C HIS A 90 14.75 3.68 -3.16
N LEU A 91 14.38 4.94 -2.95
CA LEU A 91 13.06 5.31 -2.45
C LEU A 91 12.31 6.06 -3.52
N LEU A 92 11.05 5.69 -3.69
CA LEU A 92 10.13 6.34 -4.60
C LEU A 92 8.98 6.90 -3.77
N ALA A 93 8.39 8.02 -4.21
CA ALA A 93 7.15 8.50 -3.61
C ALA A 93 6.04 7.44 -3.80
N ALA A 94 5.11 7.33 -2.87
CA ALA A 94 3.97 6.41 -2.92
C ALA A 94 2.68 7.15 -3.32
N ILE A 95 2.79 8.07 -4.28
CA ILE A 95 1.69 8.93 -4.75
C ILE A 95 1.06 8.49 -6.08
N ASP A 96 1.80 7.72 -6.89
CA ASP A 96 1.35 7.20 -8.17
C ASP A 96 1.23 5.66 -8.17
N ASP A 97 1.30 5.04 -9.34
CA ASP A 97 1.18 3.59 -9.46
C ASP A 97 2.32 2.88 -8.73
N HIS A 98 1.98 1.75 -8.10
CA HIS A 98 2.98 0.92 -7.45
C HIS A 98 4.08 0.51 -8.46
N PRO A 99 5.38 0.63 -8.16
CA PRO A 99 6.47 0.49 -9.15
C PRO A 99 6.50 -0.85 -9.88
N VAL A 100 5.97 -1.91 -9.26
CA VAL A 100 5.82 -3.23 -9.91
C VAL A 100 5.02 -3.17 -11.22
N THR A 101 4.14 -2.18 -11.37
CA THR A 101 3.30 -1.98 -12.57
C THR A 101 4.10 -1.56 -13.79
N GLU A 102 5.29 -0.97 -13.60
CA GLU A 102 6.21 -0.52 -14.65
C GLU A 102 6.84 -1.71 -15.42
N GLY A 103 6.66 -2.95 -14.95
CA GLY A 103 7.13 -4.13 -15.66
C GLY A 103 8.65 -4.17 -15.79
N PRO A 104 9.24 -4.47 -16.97
CA PRO A 104 10.69 -4.50 -17.17
C PRO A 104 11.39 -3.16 -16.95
N ALA A 105 10.73 -2.03 -17.24
CA ALA A 105 11.32 -0.69 -17.16
C ALA A 105 11.83 -0.33 -15.75
N LEU A 106 11.23 -0.95 -14.71
CA LEU A 106 11.68 -0.79 -13.33
C LEU A 106 13.13 -1.22 -13.09
N LEU A 107 13.73 -2.08 -13.93
CA LEU A 107 15.15 -2.46 -13.77
C LEU A 107 16.12 -1.33 -14.08
N ASP A 108 15.74 -0.44 -14.99
CA ASP A 108 16.61 0.63 -15.49
C ASP A 108 16.51 1.86 -14.60
N ARG A 109 15.36 2.06 -13.96
CA ARG A 109 15.08 3.19 -13.07
C ARG A 109 16.10 3.36 -11.91
N PRO A 110 16.58 2.30 -11.25
CA PRO A 110 17.68 2.34 -10.27
C PRO A 110 19.01 2.91 -10.77
N ALA A 111 19.26 2.99 -12.08
CA ALA A 111 20.56 3.39 -12.60
C ALA A 111 20.91 4.85 -12.26
N ASP A 112 19.90 5.74 -12.31
CA ASP A 112 20.06 7.18 -12.11
C ASP A 112 19.54 7.66 -10.73
N ALA A 113 18.95 6.76 -9.95
CA ALA A 113 18.37 7.10 -8.65
C ALA A 113 19.43 7.13 -7.53
N HIS A 114 19.24 8.03 -6.56
CA HIS A 114 20.08 8.07 -5.36
C HIS A 114 20.05 6.70 -4.66
N ASP A 115 21.24 6.14 -4.39
CA ASP A 115 21.35 4.95 -3.55
C ASP A 115 21.43 5.40 -2.10
N HIS A 116 20.37 5.13 -1.38
CA HIS A 116 20.25 5.56 -0.01
C HIS A 116 20.83 4.53 0.99
N GLY A 117 21.31 3.36 0.53
CA GLY A 117 21.92 2.33 1.37
C GLY A 117 20.94 1.52 2.25
N ARG A 118 20.29 2.13 3.26
CA ARG A 118 19.37 1.43 4.20
C ARG A 118 18.06 2.15 4.51
N CYS A 119 16.92 1.57 4.14
CA CYS A 119 15.61 2.17 4.39
C CYS A 119 15.24 2.04 5.88
N THR A 120 15.33 3.14 6.61
CA THR A 120 14.93 3.23 8.03
C THR A 120 13.58 3.91 8.25
N VAL A 121 12.94 4.36 7.18
CA VAL A 121 11.61 4.99 7.21
C VAL A 121 10.50 3.94 7.18
N ALA A 122 9.31 4.33 7.64
CA ALA A 122 8.11 3.49 7.66
C ALA A 122 7.45 3.40 6.27
N ALA A 123 8.14 2.79 5.30
CA ALA A 123 7.61 2.65 3.94
C ALA A 123 6.23 1.96 3.94
N GLY A 124 5.30 2.46 3.12
CA GLY A 124 3.95 1.89 2.96
C GLY A 124 3.88 0.77 1.92
N ALA A 125 4.93 0.62 1.11
CA ALA A 125 5.03 -0.40 0.08
C ALA A 125 6.50 -0.74 -0.24
N GLY A 126 6.72 -1.80 -1.02
CA GLY A 126 8.05 -2.08 -1.52
C GLY A 126 8.15 -3.15 -2.60
N VAL A 127 9.26 -3.11 -3.34
CA VAL A 127 9.64 -4.07 -4.38
C VAL A 127 11.07 -4.51 -4.16
N HIS A 128 11.31 -5.82 -4.19
CA HIS A 128 12.63 -6.42 -4.27
C HIS A 128 12.81 -7.08 -5.64
N LEU A 129 13.85 -6.66 -6.35
CA LEU A 129 14.25 -7.18 -7.65
C LEU A 129 15.49 -8.05 -7.47
N ASP A 130 15.42 -9.32 -7.90
CA ASP A 130 16.57 -10.22 -8.00
C ASP A 130 16.81 -10.54 -9.48
N PRO A 131 17.67 -9.78 -10.19
CA PRO A 131 17.97 -10.02 -11.59
C PRO A 131 18.66 -11.36 -11.87
N VAL A 132 19.45 -11.85 -10.91
CA VAL A 132 20.18 -13.11 -11.06
C VAL A 132 19.21 -14.29 -11.11
N ARG A 133 18.23 -14.31 -10.19
CA ARG A 133 17.20 -15.37 -10.15
C ARG A 133 15.96 -15.04 -10.96
N ARG A 134 15.89 -13.87 -11.59
CA ARG A 134 14.72 -13.32 -12.29
C ARG A 134 13.46 -13.36 -11.42
N ARG A 135 13.57 -12.83 -10.20
CA ARG A 135 12.45 -12.78 -9.24
C ARG A 135 12.10 -11.33 -8.88
N VAL A 136 10.81 -11.09 -8.70
CA VAL A 136 10.26 -9.86 -8.13
C VAL A 136 9.37 -10.24 -6.97
N GLY A 137 9.72 -9.79 -5.77
CA GLY A 137 8.83 -9.86 -4.61
C GLY A 137 8.34 -8.45 -4.29
N TRP A 138 7.04 -8.26 -4.11
CA TRP A 138 6.50 -6.93 -3.80
C TRP A 138 5.42 -6.98 -2.74
N TRP A 139 5.22 -5.88 -2.03
CA TRP A 139 4.27 -5.76 -0.94
C TRP A 139 3.69 -4.35 -0.87
N THR A 140 2.50 -4.22 -0.30
CA THR A 140 1.82 -2.93 -0.11
C THR A 140 0.86 -3.02 1.08
N MET A 141 0.73 -1.92 1.81
CA MET A 141 -0.27 -1.76 2.87
C MET A 141 -1.63 -1.27 2.34
N SER A 142 -1.66 -0.80 1.10
CA SER A 142 -2.87 -0.40 0.39
C SER A 142 -3.38 -1.51 -0.54
N ALA A 143 -4.48 -1.25 -1.22
CA ALA A 143 -4.92 -2.07 -2.33
C ALA A 143 -4.09 -1.73 -3.57
N ALA A 144 -3.65 -2.75 -4.30
CA ALA A 144 -3.02 -2.62 -5.60
C ALA A 144 -3.88 -3.34 -6.63
N ALA A 145 -4.57 -2.57 -7.46
CA ALA A 145 -5.34 -3.14 -8.56
C ALA A 145 -4.45 -4.05 -9.41
N GLU A 146 -5.01 -5.19 -9.81
CA GLU A 146 -4.36 -6.16 -10.70
C GLU A 146 -3.17 -6.88 -10.06
N ALA A 147 -3.11 -6.95 -8.73
CA ALA A 147 -2.04 -7.63 -8.00
C ALA A 147 -1.77 -9.06 -8.50
N GLY A 148 -2.83 -9.80 -8.84
CA GLY A 148 -2.73 -11.16 -9.39
C GLY A 148 -2.22 -11.26 -10.83
N GLU A 149 -2.14 -10.14 -11.57
CA GLU A 149 -1.78 -10.11 -12.99
C GLU A 149 -0.37 -9.55 -13.23
N MET A 150 0.30 -9.09 -12.17
CA MET A 150 1.65 -8.50 -12.25
C MET A 150 2.70 -9.44 -12.85
N GLY A 151 2.50 -10.76 -12.75
CA GLY A 151 3.36 -11.75 -13.41
C GLY A 151 3.33 -11.65 -14.94
N ALA A 152 2.16 -11.37 -15.53
CA ALA A 152 2.02 -11.25 -16.99
C ALA A 152 2.78 -10.04 -17.54
N ARG A 153 2.95 -8.98 -16.73
CA ARG A 153 3.69 -7.77 -17.08
C ARG A 153 5.21 -8.00 -17.17
N ARG A 154 5.72 -9.15 -16.72
CA ARG A 154 7.16 -9.44 -16.73
C ARG A 154 7.45 -10.89 -17.18
N PRO A 155 7.35 -11.17 -18.49
CA PRO A 155 7.59 -12.50 -19.04
C PRO A 155 8.97 -13.07 -18.64
N GLY A 156 9.00 -14.34 -18.26
CA GLY A 156 10.24 -15.02 -17.86
C GLY A 156 10.76 -14.68 -16.47
N TRP A 157 10.01 -13.91 -15.68
CA TRP A 157 10.28 -13.64 -14.27
C TRP A 157 9.23 -14.29 -13.38
N THR A 158 9.64 -14.66 -12.16
CA THR A 158 8.69 -15.00 -11.10
C THR A 158 8.29 -13.72 -10.37
N VAL A 159 7.01 -13.35 -10.38
CA VAL A 159 6.49 -12.18 -9.68
C VAL A 159 5.56 -12.65 -8.57
N GLU A 160 5.85 -12.25 -7.34
CA GLU A 160 5.11 -12.67 -6.15
C GLU A 160 4.61 -11.44 -5.38
N CYS A 161 3.28 -11.34 -5.21
CA CYS A 161 2.68 -10.39 -4.29
C CYS A 161 2.71 -11.00 -2.88
N ARG A 162 3.42 -10.33 -1.98
CA ARG A 162 3.60 -10.72 -0.58
C ARG A 162 2.63 -10.01 0.35
N GLN A 163 1.62 -9.32 -0.20
CA GLN A 163 0.60 -8.60 0.57
C GLN A 163 1.25 -7.50 1.42
N ASP A 164 1.02 -7.42 2.73
CA ASP A 164 1.72 -6.51 3.64
C ASP A 164 2.86 -7.18 4.41
N ARG A 165 3.35 -8.34 3.96
CA ARG A 165 4.47 -9.09 4.58
C ARG A 165 5.82 -8.49 4.18
N TRP A 166 6.09 -7.26 4.61
CA TRP A 166 7.34 -6.54 4.35
C TRP A 166 8.57 -7.28 4.92
N GLU A 167 8.41 -8.12 5.94
CA GLU A 167 9.48 -8.93 6.53
C GLU A 167 10.10 -9.89 5.52
N GLU A 168 9.32 -10.34 4.53
CA GLU A 168 9.82 -11.17 3.44
C GLU A 168 10.74 -10.38 2.50
N HIS A 169 10.46 -9.09 2.30
CA HIS A 169 11.36 -8.19 1.58
C HIS A 169 12.64 -8.00 2.40
N ALA A 170 12.54 -7.72 3.71
CA ALA A 170 13.71 -7.57 4.57
C ALA A 170 14.59 -8.84 4.61
N ARG A 171 13.99 -10.04 4.54
CA ARG A 171 14.72 -11.31 4.41
C ARG A 171 15.39 -11.49 3.05
N ALA A 172 14.77 -11.01 1.97
CA ALA A 172 15.32 -11.11 0.62
C ALA A 172 16.47 -10.12 0.37
N ALA A 173 16.47 -8.99 1.09
CA ALA A 173 17.51 -7.97 1.06
C ALA A 173 17.99 -7.60 2.48
N PRO A 174 18.73 -8.50 3.16
CA PRO A 174 19.16 -8.29 4.55
C PRO A 174 19.92 -6.99 4.74
N GLY A 175 19.48 -6.18 5.71
CA GLY A 175 20.14 -4.91 6.05
C GLY A 175 19.74 -3.72 5.17
N LEU A 176 19.03 -3.92 4.06
CA LEU A 176 18.58 -2.84 3.18
C LEU A 176 17.20 -2.27 3.58
N LEU A 177 16.35 -3.09 4.20
CA LEU A 177 15.04 -2.68 4.71
C LEU A 177 14.97 -2.91 6.22
N LEU A 178 14.99 -1.82 6.99
CA LEU A 178 15.02 -1.80 8.45
C LEU A 178 13.97 -0.81 8.98
N PRO A 179 12.67 -1.11 8.82
CA PRO A 179 11.62 -0.18 9.20
C PRO A 179 11.65 0.12 10.71
N PRO A 180 11.09 1.26 11.13
CA PRO A 180 11.10 1.66 12.52
C PRO A 180 10.30 0.68 13.37
N ARG A 181 10.71 0.54 14.64
CA ARG A 181 9.94 -0.25 15.62
C ARG A 181 8.65 0.48 15.96
N VAL A 182 7.53 -0.24 15.90
CA VAL A 182 6.22 0.25 16.29
C VAL A 182 5.94 -0.17 17.73
N ASN A 183 5.61 0.79 18.60
CA ASN A 183 5.09 0.50 19.93
C ASN A 183 3.56 0.25 19.85
N PRO A 184 3.07 -0.97 20.13
CA PRO A 184 1.65 -1.30 19.96
C PRO A 184 0.71 -0.53 20.89
N GLU A 185 1.15 -0.16 22.10
CA GLU A 185 0.32 0.56 23.06
C GLU A 185 0.12 2.01 22.62
N GLN A 186 1.21 2.64 22.19
CA GLN A 186 1.19 3.99 21.62
C GLN A 186 0.34 4.02 20.34
N ALA A 187 0.57 3.10 19.40
CA ALA A 187 -0.20 3.03 18.16
C ALA A 187 -1.71 2.81 18.42
N LEU A 188 -2.09 2.08 19.47
CA LEU A 188 -3.48 1.91 19.85
C LEU A 188 -4.08 3.18 20.48
N ALA A 189 -3.29 3.92 21.27
CA ALA A 189 -3.72 5.20 21.84
C ALA A 189 -4.00 6.23 20.72
N GLU A 190 -3.07 6.36 19.78
CA GLU A 190 -3.19 7.25 18.62
C GLU A 190 -4.40 6.88 17.76
N LEU A 191 -4.59 5.60 17.44
CA LEU A 191 -5.78 5.12 16.72
C LEU A 191 -7.10 5.50 17.41
N ARG A 192 -7.14 5.50 18.75
CA ARG A 192 -8.33 5.89 19.51
C ARG A 192 -8.56 7.39 19.45
N GLU A 193 -7.50 8.19 19.55
CA GLU A 193 -7.57 9.65 19.42
C GLU A 193 -8.10 10.03 18.03
N ASP A 194 -7.54 9.45 16.97
CA ASP A 194 -7.99 9.64 15.58
C ASP A 194 -9.47 9.28 15.39
N ALA A 195 -9.91 8.17 16.01
CA ALA A 195 -11.30 7.75 15.95
C ALA A 195 -12.24 8.75 16.65
N VAL A 196 -11.85 9.28 17.83
CA VAL A 196 -12.62 10.30 18.55
C VAL A 196 -12.71 11.57 17.71
N GLU A 197 -11.60 12.04 17.13
CA GLU A 197 -11.60 13.22 16.27
C GLU A 197 -12.52 13.05 15.05
N CYS A 198 -12.45 11.90 14.38
CA CYS A 198 -13.31 11.58 13.24
C CYS A 198 -14.80 11.58 13.60
N THR A 199 -15.14 11.08 14.79
CA THR A 199 -16.53 11.09 15.27
C THR A 199 -16.99 12.48 15.71
N GLY A 200 -16.10 13.31 16.28
CA GLY A 200 -16.38 14.69 16.66
C GLY A 200 -16.59 15.63 15.47
N ARG A 201 -15.81 15.45 14.38
CA ARG A 201 -16.00 16.19 13.11
C ARG A 201 -17.31 15.81 12.40
N ARG A 202 -17.81 14.59 12.61
CA ARG A 202 -19.14 14.13 12.15
C ARG A 202 -20.19 14.37 13.23
N GLY A 203 -20.49 15.63 13.53
CA GLY A 203 -21.59 16.00 14.44
C GLY A 203 -22.92 15.29 14.09
N PRO A 204 -23.88 15.21 15.03
CA PRO A 204 -25.12 14.46 14.83
C PRO A 204 -25.83 14.93 13.56
N ARG A 205 -26.10 14.01 12.63
CA ARG A 205 -26.99 14.29 11.50
C ARG A 205 -28.36 14.67 12.06
N SER A 206 -28.70 15.97 12.00
CA SER A 206 -30.05 16.44 12.29
C SER A 206 -31.07 15.65 11.46
N PRO A 207 -32.08 15.02 12.07
CA PRO A 207 -33.13 14.35 11.32
C PRO A 207 -34.10 15.41 10.80
N GLY A 208 -33.90 15.88 9.57
CA GLY A 208 -34.87 16.78 8.94
C GLY A 208 -34.25 17.74 7.94
N GLY A 209 -34.28 17.36 6.68
CA GLY A 209 -33.92 18.25 5.58
C GLY A 209 -34.58 17.79 4.29
N ARG A 210 -35.92 17.86 4.22
CA ARG A 210 -36.63 17.75 2.95
C ARG A 210 -36.18 18.93 2.08
N ARG A 211 -35.33 18.67 1.08
CA ARG A 211 -35.09 19.65 0.01
C ARG A 211 -36.25 19.53 -0.98
N HIS A 212 -37.14 20.52 -0.95
CA HIS A 212 -38.05 20.78 -2.06
C HIS A 212 -37.23 21.20 -3.29
N PHE A 213 -37.28 20.39 -4.35
CA PHE A 213 -36.92 20.86 -5.67
C PHE A 213 -38.06 21.73 -6.20
N ARG A 214 -37.85 23.04 -6.28
CA ARG A 214 -38.67 23.91 -7.14
C ARG A 214 -38.10 23.84 -8.55
N HIS A 215 -38.83 23.20 -9.45
CA HIS A 215 -38.73 23.47 -10.88
C HIS A 215 -39.37 24.84 -11.14
N THR A 216 -38.68 25.66 -11.92
CA THR A 216 -39.25 26.83 -12.59
C THR A 216 -38.50 27.00 -13.92
N PRO A 217 -39.13 27.62 -14.93
CA PRO A 217 -39.55 26.96 -16.17
C PRO A 217 -38.54 27.09 -17.31
#